data_AF-A0A4R2IEX5-F1
#
_entry.id   AF-A0A4R2IEX5-F1
#
_cell.length_a   1.000
_cell.length_b   1.000
_cell.length_c   1.000
_cell.angle_alpha   90.00
_cell.angle_beta   90.00
_cell.angle_gamma   90.00
#
_symmetry.space_group_name_H-M   'P 1'
#
loop_
_entity.id
_entity.type
_entity.pdbx_description
1 polymer ?
#
loop_
_entity_poly.entity_id
_entity_poly.type
_entity_poly.pdbx_seq_one_letter_code
_entity_poly.pdbx_strand_id
1 'polypeptide(L)'
;MTETDLLQKRKTQVLAAVFGVSLVVGGLLAAQHADLFANPAAVPAAMESIRGSGLNLAYQFAVLLLCFAWLEMDSRQLGIRRPWWLNLGVVFLTSLFVPYYLYKTRAPGQRGGAVLAYFGVLCGSVFAMLAGMVLAASFFAAPPPGKGI
;
A
#
# COMPACT_ATOMS: atom_id res chain seq x y z
N MET A 1 1.04 13.37 27.65
CA MET A 1 0.86 12.43 26.53
C MET A 1 1.53 11.13 26.93
N THR A 2 0.79 10.04 27.02
CA THR A 2 1.30 8.75 27.50
C THR A 2 2.12 8.06 26.40
N GLU A 3 2.97 7.08 26.77
CA GLU A 3 3.73 6.27 25.81
C GLU A 3 2.81 5.55 24.80
N THR A 4 1.63 5.13 25.27
CA THR A 4 0.59 4.52 24.43
C THR A 4 0.01 5.50 23.41
N ASP A 5 -0.18 6.77 23.76
CA ASP A 5 -0.67 7.79 22.82
C ASP A 5 0.35 8.06 21.71
N LEU A 6 1.63 8.09 22.05
CA LEU A 6 2.73 8.28 21.11
C LEU A 6 2.82 7.13 20.10
N LEU A 7 2.71 5.88 20.58
CA LEU A 7 2.72 4.69 19.73
C LEU A 7 1.50 4.65 18.80
N GLN A 8 0.31 5.00 19.31
CA GLN A 8 -0.90 5.07 18.50
C GLN A 8 -0.77 6.11 17.38
N LYS A 9 -0.26 7.31 17.70
CA LYS A 9 0.00 8.35 16.70
C LYS A 9 0.97 7.87 15.60
N ARG A 10 2.06 7.20 15.98
CA ARG A 10 3.04 6.67 15.02
C ARG A 10 2.46 5.57 14.13
N LYS A 11 1.60 4.69 14.67
CA LYS A 11 0.88 3.70 13.85
C LYS A 11 -0.01 4.36 12.81
N THR A 12 -0.76 5.40 13.21
CA THR A 12 -1.58 6.18 12.27
C THR A 12 -0.73 6.86 11.21
N GLN A 13 0.45 7.39 11.57
CA GLN A 13 1.40 7.96 10.61
C GLN A 13 1.91 6.92 9.60
N VAL A 14 2.19 5.69 10.04
CA VAL A 14 2.60 4.62 9.12
C VAL A 14 1.47 4.23 8.17
N LEU A 15 0.23 4.14 8.64
CA LEU A 15 -0.92 3.90 7.76
C LEU A 15 -1.10 5.05 6.75
N ALA A 16 -0.98 6.30 7.20
CA ALA A 16 -1.00 7.46 6.31
C ALA A 16 0.14 7.42 5.28
N ALA A 17 1.33 6.98 5.67
CA ALA A 17 2.46 6.81 4.78
C ALA A 17 2.19 5.73 3.72
N VAL A 18 1.55 4.61 4.08
CA VAL A 18 1.13 3.59 3.10
C VAL A 18 0.22 4.20 2.04
N PHE A 19 -0.81 4.95 2.45
CA PHE A 19 -1.71 5.61 1.48
C PHE A 19 -0.99 6.68 0.65
N GLY A 20 -0.15 7.50 1.27
CA GLY A 20 0.62 8.55 0.58
C GLY A 20 1.59 7.99 -0.46
N VAL A 21 2.34 6.95 -0.10
CA VAL A 21 3.23 6.24 -1.04
C VAL A 21 2.44 5.62 -2.18
N SER A 22 1.31 4.97 -1.89
CA SER A 22 0.45 4.37 -2.91
C SER A 22 -0.06 5.44 -3.90
N LEU A 23 -0.51 6.58 -3.38
CA LEU A 23 -0.97 7.72 -4.18
C LEU A 23 0.14 8.28 -5.08
N VAL A 24 1.32 8.53 -4.53
CA VAL A 24 2.46 9.06 -5.29
C VAL A 24 2.89 8.09 -6.39
N VAL A 25 3.01 6.79 -6.06
CA VAL A 25 3.38 5.76 -7.04
C VAL A 25 2.32 5.67 -8.14
N GLY A 26 1.02 5.73 -7.80
CA GLY A 26 -0.04 5.81 -8.80
C GLY A 26 0.14 6.99 -9.76
N GLY A 27 0.40 8.18 -9.25
CA GLY A 27 0.65 9.35 -10.10
C GLY A 27 1.87 9.20 -11.00
N LEU A 28 2.98 8.64 -10.48
CA LEU A 28 4.19 8.37 -11.25
C LEU A 28 3.95 7.33 -12.36
N LEU A 29 3.18 6.28 -12.08
CA LEU A 29 2.83 5.27 -13.08
C LEU A 29 1.97 5.85 -14.18
N ALA A 30 0.99 6.69 -13.84
CA ALA A 30 0.18 7.41 -14.83
C ALA A 30 1.02 8.35 -15.71
N ALA A 31 2.05 9.00 -15.15
CA ALA A 31 2.97 9.82 -15.92
C ALA A 31 3.87 8.99 -16.86
N GLN A 32 4.28 7.79 -16.47
CA GLN A 32 5.08 6.87 -17.29
C GLN A 32 4.26 6.14 -18.35
N HIS A 33 2.96 5.95 -18.10
CA HIS A 33 2.03 5.18 -18.94
C HIS A 33 0.79 6.01 -19.27
N ALA A 34 0.98 7.21 -19.80
CA ALA A 34 -0.11 8.14 -20.13
C ALA A 34 -1.07 7.58 -21.20
N ASP A 35 -0.60 6.66 -22.03
CA ASP A 35 -1.35 5.95 -23.06
C ASP A 35 -2.44 5.03 -22.49
N LEU A 36 -2.34 4.61 -21.23
CA LEU A 36 -3.35 3.78 -20.54
C LEU A 36 -4.74 4.42 -20.52
N PHE A 37 -4.82 5.74 -20.43
CA PHE A 37 -6.09 6.46 -20.36
C PHE A 37 -6.73 6.65 -21.74
N ALA A 38 -5.93 6.62 -22.81
CA ALA A 38 -6.39 6.80 -24.18
C ALA A 38 -6.66 5.47 -24.89
N ASN A 39 -5.94 4.40 -24.53
CA ASN A 39 -6.02 3.10 -25.18
C ASN A 39 -6.07 1.95 -24.16
N PRO A 40 -7.26 1.40 -23.87
CA PRO A 40 -7.41 0.25 -22.99
C PRO A 40 -6.67 -1.01 -23.47
N ALA A 41 -6.35 -1.12 -24.77
CA ALA A 41 -5.58 -2.26 -25.30
C ALA A 41 -4.10 -2.22 -24.89
N ALA A 42 -3.59 -1.08 -24.41
CA ALA A 42 -2.22 -0.96 -23.91
C ALA A 42 -2.03 -1.56 -22.49
N VAL A 43 -3.14 -1.87 -21.78
CA VAL A 43 -3.13 -2.35 -20.40
C VAL A 43 -2.22 -3.58 -20.19
N PRO A 44 -2.28 -4.65 -21.01
CA PRO A 44 -1.44 -5.82 -20.78
C PRO A 44 0.06 -5.50 -20.87
N ALA A 45 0.47 -4.73 -21.87
CA ALA A 45 1.87 -4.33 -22.08
C ALA A 45 2.37 -3.39 -20.96
N ALA A 46 1.52 -2.44 -20.55
CA ALA A 46 1.83 -1.57 -19.42
C ALA A 46 1.98 -2.37 -18.12
N MET A 47 1.10 -3.33 -17.83
CA MET A 47 1.21 -4.18 -16.63
C MET A 47 2.52 -4.98 -16.60
N GLU A 48 2.97 -5.49 -17.75
CA GLU A 48 4.24 -6.18 -17.87
C GLU A 48 5.43 -5.25 -17.59
N SER A 49 5.44 -4.07 -18.20
CA SER A 49 6.44 -3.02 -17.96
C SER A 49 6.48 -2.60 -16.49
N ILE A 50 5.31 -2.33 -15.89
CA ILE A 50 5.19 -1.92 -14.49
C ILE A 50 5.74 -3.01 -13.58
N ARG A 51 5.40 -4.27 -13.83
CA ARG A 51 5.87 -5.41 -13.01
C ARG A 51 7.39 -5.46 -12.95
N GLY A 52 8.08 -5.26 -14.07
CA GLY A 52 9.53 -5.25 -14.17
C GLY A 52 10.21 -3.92 -13.78
N SER A 53 9.43 -2.85 -13.58
CA SER A 53 9.97 -1.52 -13.34
C SER A 53 10.66 -1.39 -11.98
N GLY A 54 11.75 -0.61 -11.93
CA GLY A 54 12.40 -0.24 -10.67
C GLY A 54 11.46 0.53 -9.71
N LEU A 55 10.46 1.24 -10.24
CA LEU A 55 9.45 1.94 -9.45
C LEU A 55 8.54 0.97 -8.69
N ASN A 56 8.05 -0.09 -9.36
CA ASN A 56 7.28 -1.14 -8.71
C ASN A 56 8.11 -1.87 -7.64
N LEU A 57 9.37 -2.16 -7.94
CA LEU A 57 10.27 -2.78 -6.96
C LEU A 57 10.46 -1.87 -5.72
N ALA A 58 10.74 -0.58 -5.93
CA ALA A 58 10.87 0.40 -4.85
C ALA A 58 9.58 0.54 -4.03
N TYR A 59 8.42 0.52 -4.67
CA TYR A 59 7.11 0.52 -4.00
C TYR A 59 6.94 -0.70 -3.10
N GLN A 60 7.24 -1.90 -3.61
CA GLN A 60 7.13 -3.14 -2.82
C GLN A 60 8.06 -3.11 -1.60
N PHE A 61 9.29 -2.63 -1.75
CA PHE A 61 10.21 -2.44 -0.62
C PHE A 61 9.69 -1.40 0.38
N ALA A 62 9.17 -0.27 -0.09
CA ALA A 62 8.60 0.76 0.78
C ALA A 62 7.42 0.23 1.60
N VAL A 63 6.49 -0.47 0.96
CA VAL A 63 5.34 -1.11 1.65
C VAL A 63 5.81 -2.17 2.64
N LEU A 64 6.80 -2.98 2.29
CA LEU A 64 7.37 -4.00 3.17
C LEU A 64 7.99 -3.35 4.43
N LEU A 65 8.80 -2.30 4.27
CA LEU A 65 9.42 -1.58 5.39
C LEU A 65 8.37 -0.93 6.30
N LEU A 66 7.34 -0.31 5.71
CA LEU A 66 6.23 0.27 6.46
C LEU A 66 5.43 -0.81 7.21
N CYS A 67 5.22 -1.98 6.59
CA CYS A 67 4.59 -3.12 7.24
C CYS A 67 5.39 -3.57 8.47
N PHE A 68 6.71 -3.74 8.34
CA PHE A 68 7.59 -4.07 9.45
C PHE A 68 7.56 -3.00 10.56
N ALA A 69 7.62 -1.72 10.20
CA ALA A 69 7.54 -0.63 11.17
C ALA A 69 6.21 -0.64 11.94
N TRP A 70 5.08 -0.83 11.24
CA TRP A 70 3.76 -0.92 11.85
C TRP A 70 3.68 -2.10 12.83
N LEU A 71 4.16 -3.25 12.36
CA LEU A 71 4.21 -4.48 13.11
C LEU A 71 5.07 -4.33 14.37
N GLU A 72 6.29 -3.81 14.27
CA GLU A 72 7.15 -3.60 15.43
C GLU A 72 6.46 -2.78 16.53
N MET A 73 5.82 -1.66 16.15
CA MET A 73 5.03 -0.85 17.07
C MET A 73 3.84 -1.62 17.65
N ASP A 74 3.22 -2.50 16.87
CA ASP A 74 2.12 -3.34 17.32
C ASP A 74 2.54 -4.37 18.38
N SER A 75 3.68 -5.02 18.18
CA SER A 75 4.20 -5.94 19.19
C SER A 75 4.59 -5.25 20.48
N ARG A 76 5.16 -4.04 20.39
CA ARG A 76 5.53 -3.24 21.57
C ARG A 76 4.28 -2.85 22.37
N GLN A 77 3.21 -2.41 21.69
CA GLN A 77 1.96 -2.07 22.36
C GLN A 77 1.28 -3.28 23.02
N LEU A 78 1.41 -4.47 22.44
CA LEU A 78 0.87 -5.70 23.01
C LEU A 78 1.78 -6.34 24.07
N GLY A 79 3.02 -5.87 24.24
CA GLY A 79 4.01 -6.48 25.13
C GLY A 79 4.45 -7.89 24.70
N ILE A 80 4.29 -8.25 23.41
CA ILE A 80 4.55 -9.61 22.90
C ILE A 80 5.89 -9.63 22.15
N ARG A 81 6.74 -10.61 22.45
CA ARG A 81 8.00 -10.84 21.71
C ARG A 81 7.70 -11.51 20.36
N ARG A 82 8.08 -10.86 19.26
CA ARG A 82 7.85 -11.38 17.90
C ARG A 82 8.70 -12.63 17.61
N PRO A 83 8.10 -13.76 17.19
CA PRO A 83 8.86 -14.90 16.70
C PRO A 83 9.43 -14.61 15.31
N TRP A 84 10.69 -14.99 15.08
CA TRP A 84 11.44 -14.72 13.84
C TRP A 84 10.78 -15.30 12.58
N TRP A 85 10.07 -16.43 12.70
CA TRP A 85 9.28 -17.02 11.61
C TRP A 85 8.20 -16.09 11.06
N LEU A 86 7.68 -15.19 11.88
CA LEU A 86 6.67 -14.23 11.46
C LEU A 86 7.27 -13.14 10.56
N ASN A 87 8.55 -12.81 10.77
CA ASN A 87 9.27 -11.90 9.89
C ASN A 87 9.50 -12.57 8.52
N LEU A 88 9.90 -13.84 8.50
CA LEU A 88 9.99 -14.61 7.25
C LEU A 88 8.63 -14.67 6.54
N GLY A 89 7.58 -15.02 7.28
CA GLY A 89 6.22 -15.12 6.74
C GLY A 89 5.72 -13.80 6.15
N VAL A 90 6.07 -12.66 6.74
CA VAL A 90 5.74 -11.35 6.17
C VAL A 90 6.50 -11.11 4.87
N VAL A 91 7.80 -11.41 4.80
CA VAL A 91 8.57 -11.24 3.55
C VAL A 91 8.03 -12.11 2.42
N PHE A 92 7.70 -13.37 2.70
CA PHE A 92 7.28 -14.31 1.66
C PHE A 92 5.79 -14.21 1.34
N LEU A 93 4.92 -14.03 2.34
CA LEU A 93 3.46 -14.07 2.21
C LEU A 93 2.77 -13.08 3.17
N THR A 94 3.06 -11.78 3.02
CA THR A 94 2.44 -10.70 3.83
C THR A 94 0.92 -10.86 3.93
N SER A 95 0.26 -11.12 2.80
CA SER A 95 -1.21 -11.21 2.69
C SER A 95 -1.83 -12.34 3.52
N LEU A 96 -1.08 -13.39 3.86
CA LEU A 96 -1.57 -14.48 4.72
C LEU A 96 -1.09 -14.35 6.16
N PHE A 97 0.18 -13.96 6.34
CA PHE A 97 0.79 -13.94 7.66
C PHE A 97 0.34 -12.77 8.53
N VAL A 98 0.05 -11.61 7.95
CA VAL A 98 -0.48 -10.46 8.72
C VAL A 98 -1.87 -10.75 9.30
N PRO A 99 -2.87 -11.23 8.53
CA PRO A 99 -4.17 -11.57 9.11
C PRO A 99 -4.09 -12.74 10.10
N TYR A 100 -3.23 -13.73 9.84
CA TYR A 100 -2.95 -14.80 10.82
C TYR A 100 -2.40 -14.25 12.14
N TYR A 101 -1.41 -13.34 12.06
CA TYR A 101 -0.84 -12.66 13.23
C TYR A 101 -1.93 -11.91 14.02
N LEU A 102 -2.75 -11.11 13.33
CA LEU A 102 -3.82 -10.33 13.97
C LEU A 102 -4.88 -11.23 14.61
N TYR A 103 -5.23 -12.34 13.97
CA TYR A 103 -6.16 -13.29 14.55
C TYR A 103 -5.59 -13.93 15.82
N LYS A 104 -4.30 -14.27 15.83
CA LYS A 104 -3.66 -14.96 16.95
C LYS A 104 -3.38 -14.06 18.16
N THR A 105 -2.99 -12.81 17.94
CA THR A 105 -2.55 -11.91 19.03
C THR A 105 -3.68 -11.13 19.69
N ARG A 106 -4.86 -11.06 19.07
CA ARG A 106 -6.00 -10.29 19.61
C ARG A 106 -6.90 -11.13 20.51
N ALA A 107 -7.46 -10.46 21.51
CA ALA A 107 -8.47 -11.04 22.41
C ALA A 107 -9.70 -11.54 21.63
N PRO A 108 -10.37 -12.60 22.11
CA PRO A 108 -11.63 -13.05 21.51
C PRO A 108 -12.64 -11.89 21.47
N GLY A 109 -13.24 -11.66 20.29
CA GLY A 109 -14.11 -10.51 20.02
C GLY A 109 -13.47 -9.37 19.21
N GLN A 110 -12.13 -9.21 19.24
CA GLN A 110 -11.43 -8.16 18.48
C GLN A 110 -10.72 -8.67 17.22
N ARG A 111 -10.67 -10.00 17.02
CA ARG A 111 -9.95 -10.65 15.93
C ARG A 111 -10.51 -10.30 14.56
N GLY A 112 -11.82 -10.44 14.38
CA GLY A 112 -12.50 -10.19 13.11
C GLY A 112 -12.36 -8.75 12.64
N GLY A 113 -12.56 -7.79 13.56
CA GLY A 113 -12.37 -6.37 13.27
C GLY A 113 -10.95 -6.02 12.85
N ALA A 114 -9.94 -6.60 13.51
CA ALA A 114 -8.54 -6.36 13.17
C ALA A 114 -8.18 -6.92 11.77
N VAL A 115 -8.64 -8.13 11.46
CA VAL A 115 -8.43 -8.73 10.13
C VAL A 115 -9.16 -7.93 9.04
N LEU A 116 -10.41 -7.53 9.30
CA LEU A 116 -11.18 -6.70 8.36
C LEU A 116 -10.50 -5.35 8.13
N ALA A 117 -9.98 -4.71 9.19
CA ALA A 117 -9.24 -3.45 9.07
C ALA A 117 -7.98 -3.59 8.21
N TYR A 118 -7.26 -4.72 8.32
CA TYR A 118 -6.11 -5.00 7.46
C TYR A 118 -6.50 -5.04 5.98
N PHE A 119 -7.56 -5.77 5.62
CA PHE A 119 -8.07 -5.77 4.24
C PHE A 119 -8.59 -4.39 3.83
N GLY A 120 -9.18 -3.63 4.75
CA GLY A 120 -9.55 -2.23 4.52
C GLY A 120 -8.35 -1.36 4.12
N VAL A 121 -7.20 -1.54 4.76
CA VAL A 121 -5.95 -0.84 4.40
C VAL A 121 -5.45 -1.29 3.03
N LEU A 122 -5.49 -2.59 2.71
CA LEU A 122 -5.12 -3.08 1.37
C LEU A 122 -6.01 -2.47 0.29
N CYS A 123 -7.33 -2.56 0.43
CA CYS A 123 -8.27 -1.95 -0.51
C CYS A 123 -8.06 -0.44 -0.61
N GLY A 124 -7.91 0.24 0.54
CA GLY A 124 -7.66 1.68 0.57
C GLY A 124 -6.34 2.08 -0.13
N SER A 125 -5.30 1.25 -0.06
CA SER A 125 -4.04 1.50 -0.75
C SER A 125 -4.19 1.42 -2.27
N VAL A 126 -4.98 0.45 -2.76
CA VAL A 126 -5.35 0.36 -4.18
C VAL A 126 -6.15 1.59 -4.60
N PHE A 127 -7.15 2.01 -3.82
CA PHE A 127 -7.90 3.24 -4.11
C PHE A 127 -7.02 4.48 -4.11
N ALA A 128 -6.09 4.61 -3.15
CA ALA A 128 -5.15 5.73 -3.10
C ALA A 128 -4.26 5.77 -4.35
N MET A 129 -3.77 4.61 -4.79
CA MET A 129 -3.00 4.48 -6.03
C MET A 129 -3.81 4.88 -7.27
N LEU A 130 -5.04 4.38 -7.40
CA LEU A 130 -5.95 4.78 -8.48
C LEU A 130 -6.26 6.28 -8.45
N ALA A 131 -6.47 6.85 -7.26
CA ALA A 131 -6.68 8.29 -7.10
C ALA A 131 -5.46 9.08 -7.58
N GLY A 132 -4.25 8.64 -7.22
CA GLY A 132 -3.00 9.21 -7.72
C GLY A 132 -2.89 9.18 -9.24
N MET A 133 -3.26 8.04 -9.85
CA MET A 133 -3.29 7.88 -11.31
C MET A 133 -4.26 8.89 -11.97
N VAL A 134 -5.49 8.99 -11.45
CA VAL A 134 -6.52 9.90 -11.98
C VAL A 134 -6.12 11.36 -11.81
N LEU A 135 -5.56 11.72 -10.64
CA LEU A 135 -5.07 13.07 -10.40
C LEU A 135 -3.96 13.43 -11.40
N ALA A 136 -2.96 12.57 -11.57
CA ALA A 136 -1.90 12.82 -12.56
C ALA A 136 -2.47 12.96 -13.98
N ALA A 137 -3.41 12.10 -14.38
CA ALA A 137 -4.06 12.22 -15.68
C ALA A 137 -4.77 13.57 -15.88
N SER A 138 -5.40 14.13 -14.84
CA SER A 138 -6.04 15.45 -14.94
C SER A 138 -5.06 16.62 -15.15
N PHE A 139 -3.80 16.47 -14.74
CA PHE A 139 -2.76 17.49 -14.93
C PHE A 139 -1.95 17.28 -16.21
N PHE A 140 -1.82 16.04 -16.68
CA PHE A 140 -0.94 15.66 -17.81
C PHE A 140 -1.71 15.21 -19.07
N ALA A 141 -3.04 15.27 -19.09
CA ALA A 141 -3.82 14.98 -20.30
C ALA A 141 -3.44 15.95 -21.44
N ALA A 142 -2.83 15.41 -22.49
CA ALA A 142 -2.53 16.15 -23.71
C ALA A 142 -3.83 16.64 -24.39
N PRO A 143 -3.83 17.84 -25.02
CA PRO A 143 -5.00 18.30 -25.76
C PRO A 143 -5.35 17.30 -26.88
N PRO A 144 -6.64 17.11 -27.21
CA PRO A 144 -7.04 16.22 -28.28
C PRO A 144 -6.33 16.62 -29.58
N PRO A 145 -5.95 15.66 -30.45
CA PRO A 145 -5.34 15.98 -31.73
C PRO A 145 -6.27 16.95 -32.46
N GLY A 146 -5.78 18.18 -32.68
CA GLY A 146 -6.51 19.20 -33.39
C GLY A 146 -6.96 18.61 -34.72
N LYS A 147 -8.26 18.69 -35.01
CA LYS A 147 -8.77 18.39 -36.35
C LYS A 147 -8.02 19.34 -37.29
N GLY A 148 -7.12 18.79 -38.09
CA GLY A 148 -6.48 19.52 -39.18
C GLY A 148 -7.57 20.18 -40.00
N ILE A 149 -7.48 21.50 -40.12
CA ILE A 149 -8.32 22.32 -41.00
C ILE A 149 -7.84 22.08 -42.43
#